data_AF-A0A1U7Y6M3-F1
#
_entry.id   AF-A0A1U7Y6M3-F1
#
_cell.length_a   1.000
_cell.length_b   1.000
_cell.length_c   1.000
_cell.angle_alpha   90.00
_cell.angle_beta   90.00
_cell.angle_gamma   90.00
#
_symmetry.space_group_name_H-M   'P 1'
#
loop_
_entity.id
_entity.type
_entity.pdbx_description
1 polymer ?
#
loop_
_entity_poly.entity_id
_entity_poly.type
_entity_poly.pdbx_seq_one_letter_code
_entity_poly.pdbx_strand_id
1 'polypeptide(L)'
;MMMAKTFQFVCVLICFLAIIINTKACVKENATSYIDQGYYVEKTVVHSAVSKGAVCLDGSPPAYHFEPGFGDGVGKWLVHLSGGAWCTTVEECLNRSKSDFGSSNYMKPWWFQGIYSKTQSVNPGISLIKL
;
A
#
# COMPACT_ATOMS: atom_id res chain seq x y z
N MET A 1 -20.14 -53.72 -30.98
CA MET A 1 -19.35 -52.48 -31.24
C MET A 1 -20.07 -51.16 -30.88
N MET A 2 -21.25 -51.21 -30.24
CA MET A 2 -21.95 -50.02 -29.71
C MET A 2 -21.54 -49.67 -28.26
N MET A 3 -21.32 -50.67 -27.40
CA MET A 3 -20.97 -50.48 -25.99
C MET A 3 -19.69 -49.65 -25.76
N ALA A 4 -18.66 -49.82 -26.59
CA ALA A 4 -17.40 -49.08 -26.45
C ALA A 4 -17.55 -47.58 -26.78
N LYS A 5 -18.40 -47.24 -27.77
CA LYS A 5 -18.70 -45.85 -28.11
C LYS A 5 -19.55 -45.21 -27.01
N THR A 6 -20.55 -45.91 -26.50
CA THR A 6 -21.38 -45.45 -25.38
C THR A 6 -20.55 -45.20 -24.12
N PHE A 7 -19.62 -46.10 -23.79
CA PHE A 7 -18.71 -45.93 -22.65
C PHE A 7 -17.79 -44.71 -22.83
N GLN A 8 -17.24 -44.53 -24.04
CA GLN A 8 -16.40 -43.39 -24.36
C GLN A 8 -17.16 -42.05 -24.26
N PHE A 9 -18.42 -41.98 -24.70
CA PHE A 9 -19.26 -40.79 -24.53
C PHE A 9 -19.57 -40.50 -23.06
N VAL A 10 -19.86 -41.53 -22.25
CA VAL A 10 -20.11 -41.38 -20.81
C VAL A 10 -18.86 -40.86 -20.09
N CYS A 11 -17.68 -41.39 -20.40
CA CYS A 11 -16.41 -40.91 -19.85
C CYS A 11 -16.17 -39.43 -20.20
N VAL A 12 -16.37 -39.05 -21.46
CA VAL A 12 -16.21 -37.67 -21.92
C VAL A 12 -17.18 -36.73 -21.19
N LEU A 13 -18.45 -37.13 -21.02
CA LEU A 13 -19.45 -36.34 -20.31
C LEU A 13 -19.08 -36.12 -18.83
N ILE A 14 -18.60 -37.17 -18.15
CA ILE A 14 -18.15 -37.10 -16.75
C ILE A 14 -16.93 -36.18 -16.63
N CYS A 15 -15.97 -36.28 -17.55
CA CYS A 15 -14.80 -35.39 -17.56
C CYS A 15 -15.20 -33.92 -17.77
N PHE A 16 -16.11 -33.62 -18.70
CA PHE A 16 -16.61 -32.26 -18.91
C PHE A 16 -17.35 -31.71 -17.69
N LEU A 17 -18.21 -32.51 -17.05
CA LEU A 17 -18.91 -32.11 -15.83
C LEU A 17 -17.94 -31.86 -14.67
N ALA A 18 -16.90 -32.67 -14.51
CA ALA A 18 -15.85 -32.47 -13.51
C ALA A 18 -15.05 -31.17 -13.76
N ILE A 19 -14.75 -30.84 -15.02
CA ILE A 19 -14.10 -29.57 -15.38
C ILE A 19 -15.01 -28.38 -15.02
N ILE A 20 -16.32 -28.46 -15.31
CA ILE A 20 -17.29 -27.41 -14.98
C ILE A 20 -17.45 -27.22 -13.47
N ILE A 21 -17.41 -28.30 -12.68
CA ILE A 21 -17.48 -28.22 -11.21
C ILE A 21 -16.22 -27.55 -10.64
N ASN A 22 -15.05 -27.85 -11.20
CA ASN A 22 -13.78 -27.26 -10.76
C ASN A 22 -13.57 -25.81 -11.23
N THR A 23 -14.17 -25.38 -12.35
CA THR A 23 -14.08 -23.98 -12.80
C THR A 23 -14.98 -23.04 -12.00
N LYS A 24 -16.05 -23.53 -11.38
CA LYS A 24 -16.88 -22.73 -10.45
C LYS A 24 -16.15 -22.34 -9.16
N ALA A 25 -15.05 -23.03 -8.81
CA ALA A 25 -14.22 -22.65 -7.68
C ALA A 25 -13.29 -21.44 -7.96
N CYS A 26 -13.11 -21.06 -9.23
CA CYS A 26 -12.18 -20.00 -9.63
C CYS A 26 -12.87 -18.65 -9.87
N VAL A 27 -14.15 -18.65 -10.25
CA VAL A 27 -14.90 -17.42 -10.54
C VAL A 27 -15.57 -16.94 -9.26
N LYS A 28 -14.80 -16.22 -8.43
CA LYS A 28 -15.39 -15.29 -7.46
C LYS A 28 -15.90 -14.06 -8.19
N GLU A 29 -17.00 -14.18 -8.92
CA GLU A 29 -17.79 -13.03 -9.36
C GLU A 29 -18.62 -12.54 -8.17
N ASN A 30 -17.96 -11.79 -7.30
CA ASN A 30 -18.58 -10.70 -6.59
C ASN A 30 -17.52 -9.61 -6.56
N ALA A 31 -17.44 -8.85 -7.65
CA ALA A 31 -16.77 -7.56 -7.64
C ALA A 31 -17.61 -6.59 -6.79
N THR A 32 -17.66 -6.83 -5.48
CA THR A 32 -17.76 -5.70 -4.56
C THR A 32 -16.52 -4.88 -4.83
N SER A 33 -16.70 -3.72 -5.46
CA SER A 33 -15.66 -2.69 -5.46
C SER A 33 -15.25 -2.49 -4.01
N TYR A 34 -14.10 -3.02 -3.61
CA TYR A 34 -13.53 -2.73 -2.31
C TYR A 34 -13.14 -1.25 -2.36
N ILE A 35 -14.03 -0.39 -1.88
CA ILE A 35 -13.71 1.01 -1.70
C ILE A 35 -12.68 1.04 -0.56
N ASP A 36 -11.42 1.27 -0.90
CA ASP A 36 -10.38 1.53 0.09
C ASP A 36 -10.68 2.87 0.76
N GLN A 37 -11.38 2.81 1.90
CA GLN A 37 -11.57 3.97 2.75
C GLN A 37 -10.23 4.24 3.43
N GLY A 38 -9.43 5.11 2.82
CA GLY A 38 -8.17 5.53 3.40
C GLY A 38 -8.37 6.22 4.76
N TYR A 39 -7.28 6.58 5.40
CA TYR A 39 -7.30 7.23 6.71
C TYR A 39 -6.11 8.17 6.86
N TYR A 40 -6.28 9.24 7.64
CA TYR A 40 -5.19 10.16 7.93
C TYR A 40 -4.28 9.58 9.02
N VAL A 41 -2.97 9.67 8.80
CA VAL A 41 -1.94 9.34 9.78
C VAL A 41 -1.22 10.62 10.16
N GLU A 42 -1.08 10.84 11.46
CA GLU A 42 -0.38 12.01 12.01
C GLU A 42 1.13 11.90 11.81
N LYS A 43 1.80 13.05 11.70
CA LYS A 43 3.27 13.09 11.61
C LYS A 43 3.90 12.87 12.99
N THR A 44 5.06 12.24 13.00
CA THR A 44 5.95 12.14 14.15
C THR A 44 7.21 12.95 13.90
N VAL A 45 7.49 13.94 14.75
CA VAL A 45 8.64 14.85 14.62
C VAL A 45 9.84 14.30 15.39
N VAL A 46 10.99 14.18 14.72
CA VAL A 46 12.22 13.59 15.26
C VAL A 46 13.12 14.69 15.84
N HIS A 47 12.72 15.27 16.97
CA HIS A 47 13.43 16.39 17.61
C HIS A 47 14.92 16.12 17.87
N SER A 48 15.27 14.88 18.25
CA SER A 48 16.66 14.50 18.53
C SER A 48 17.57 14.54 17.29
N ALA A 49 17.02 14.51 16.08
CA ALA A 49 17.78 14.54 14.83
C ALA A 49 18.50 15.87 14.62
N VAL A 50 17.98 16.97 15.17
CA VAL A 50 18.61 18.31 15.08
C VAL A 50 20.01 18.29 15.68
N SER A 51 20.19 17.60 16.82
CA SER A 51 21.51 17.48 17.47
C SER A 51 22.55 16.75 16.61
N LYS A 52 22.10 16.01 15.58
CA LYS A 52 22.93 15.30 14.60
C LYS A 52 23.07 16.05 13.28
N GLY A 53 22.56 17.29 13.19
CA GLY A 53 22.59 18.13 11.98
C GLY A 53 21.54 17.79 10.93
N ALA A 54 20.60 16.89 11.21
CA ALA A 54 19.52 16.55 10.27
C ALA A 54 18.32 17.48 10.48
N VAL A 55 18.00 18.27 9.45
CA VAL A 55 16.94 19.28 9.45
C VAL A 55 16.26 19.37 8.08
N CYS A 56 15.05 19.94 8.05
CA CYS A 56 14.36 20.38 6.83
C CYS A 56 15.00 21.65 6.25
N LEU A 57 14.52 22.14 5.10
CA LEU A 57 15.05 23.35 4.43
C LEU A 57 14.94 24.61 5.31
N ASP A 58 13.93 24.69 6.18
CA ASP A 58 13.75 25.81 7.12
C ASP A 58 14.49 25.63 8.46
N GLY A 59 15.22 24.52 8.65
CA GLY A 59 15.90 24.20 9.90
C GLY A 59 15.04 23.46 10.94
N SER A 60 13.75 23.21 10.67
CA SER A 60 12.91 22.39 11.55
C SER A 60 13.37 20.92 11.60
N PRO A 61 13.07 20.16 12.67
CA PRO A 61 13.41 18.73 12.72
C PRO A 61 12.69 17.95 11.62
N PRO A 62 13.26 16.87 11.09
CA PRO A 62 12.56 15.99 10.14
C PRO A 62 11.38 15.27 10.80
N ALA A 63 10.44 14.80 9.99
CA ALA A 63 9.26 14.07 10.44
C ALA A 63 8.88 12.95 9.46
N TYR A 64 8.16 11.95 9.96
CA TYR A 64 7.61 10.82 9.18
C TYR A 64 6.16 10.53 9.59
N HIS A 65 5.41 9.80 8.77
CA HIS A 65 4.09 9.28 9.12
C HIS A 65 4.23 7.80 9.47
N PHE A 66 3.71 7.38 10.61
CA PHE A 66 3.93 6.01 11.07
C PHE A 66 2.65 5.28 11.40
N GLU A 67 2.55 4.08 10.86
CA GLU A 67 1.53 3.11 11.25
C GLU A 67 2.19 1.78 11.59
N PRO A 68 1.96 1.23 12.79
CA PRO A 68 2.50 -0.07 13.16
C PRO A 68 1.92 -1.19 12.31
N GLY A 69 2.75 -2.18 12.04
CA GLY A 69 2.31 -3.43 11.47
C GLY A 69 1.47 -4.26 12.45
N PHE A 70 0.76 -5.25 11.94
CA PHE A 70 -0.02 -6.21 12.73
C PHE A 70 0.23 -7.64 12.26
N GLY A 71 -0.19 -8.66 13.01
CA GLY A 71 0.02 -10.08 12.65
C GLY A 71 1.46 -10.38 12.21
N ASP A 72 1.63 -11.03 11.05
CA ASP A 72 2.93 -11.43 10.49
C ASP A 72 3.77 -10.26 9.93
N GLY A 73 3.24 -9.03 9.97
CA GLY A 73 3.90 -7.83 9.46
C GLY A 73 4.55 -6.95 10.53
N VAL A 74 4.42 -7.27 11.82
CA VAL A 74 5.04 -6.52 12.94
C VAL A 74 6.57 -6.41 12.82
N GLY A 75 7.23 -7.35 12.15
CA GLY A 75 8.69 -7.32 11.92
C GLY A 75 9.12 -6.80 10.55
N LYS A 76 8.18 -6.36 9.71
CA LYS A 76 8.44 -6.03 8.30
C LYS A 76 8.12 -4.56 8.05
N TRP A 77 9.04 -3.88 7.38
CA TRP A 77 8.99 -2.43 7.17
C TRP A 77 8.74 -2.09 5.72
N LEU A 78 7.85 -1.13 5.49
CA LEU A 78 7.74 -0.35 4.27
C LEU A 78 8.19 1.07 4.57
N VAL A 79 9.27 1.50 3.92
CA VAL A 79 9.76 2.87 4.01
C VAL A 79 9.52 3.54 2.67
N HIS A 80 8.70 4.58 2.65
CA HIS A 80 8.42 5.35 1.44
C HIS A 80 9.02 6.75 1.52
N LEU A 81 9.87 7.08 0.53
CA LEU A 81 10.42 8.41 0.39
C LEU A 81 9.51 9.23 -0.52
N SER A 82 8.72 10.12 0.07
CA SER A 82 7.82 11.01 -0.67
C SER A 82 8.57 11.86 -1.70
N GLY A 83 8.01 11.94 -2.90
CA GLY A 83 8.49 12.84 -3.96
C GLY A 83 8.04 14.30 -3.75
N GLY A 84 8.02 15.06 -4.84
CA GLY A 84 7.55 16.46 -4.82
C GLY A 84 8.46 17.46 -5.54
N ALA A 85 9.27 17.00 -6.51
CA ALA A 85 10.29 17.78 -7.20
C ALA A 85 11.37 18.35 -6.25
N TRP A 86 12.19 19.27 -6.76
CA TRP A 86 13.29 19.91 -6.04
C TRP A 86 13.32 21.42 -6.33
N CYS A 87 14.15 22.17 -5.59
CA CYS A 87 14.48 23.56 -5.86
C CYS A 87 15.96 23.65 -6.26
N THR A 88 16.33 24.64 -7.08
CA THR A 88 17.69 24.75 -7.63
C THR A 88 18.37 26.08 -7.34
N THR A 89 17.62 27.13 -7.02
CA THR A 89 18.17 28.43 -6.63
C THR A 89 17.93 28.72 -5.15
N VAL A 90 18.73 29.62 -4.56
CA VAL A 90 18.56 30.06 -3.17
C VAL A 90 17.17 30.64 -2.94
N GLU A 91 16.69 31.46 -3.87
CA GLU A 91 15.36 32.07 -3.79
C GLU A 91 14.23 31.02 -3.87
N GLU A 92 14.33 30.06 -4.80
CA GLU A 92 13.37 28.95 -4.91
C GLU A 92 13.34 28.11 -3.63
N CYS A 93 14.51 27.76 -3.09
CA CYS A 93 14.60 26.96 -1.88
C CYS A 93 14.11 27.71 -0.64
N LEU A 94 14.38 29.01 -0.55
CA LEU A 94 13.85 29.85 0.52
C LEU A 94 12.32 29.94 0.45
N ASN A 95 11.75 30.07 -0.75
CA ASN A 95 10.30 30.06 -0.92
C ASN A 95 9.70 28.69 -0.60
N ARG A 96 10.36 27.61 -1.03
CA ARG A 96 9.94 26.24 -0.73
C ARG A 96 10.04 25.88 0.75
N SER A 97 11.00 26.45 1.48
CA SER A 97 11.15 26.24 2.94
C SER A 97 9.89 26.64 3.72
N LYS A 98 9.05 27.52 3.17
CA LYS A 98 7.80 28.02 3.77
C LYS A 98 6.57 27.15 3.46
N SER A 99 6.76 25.93 2.93
CA SER A 99 5.69 24.98 2.63
C SER A 99 5.87 23.64 3.34
N ASP A 100 4.89 22.75 3.20
CA ASP A 100 4.91 21.38 3.70
C ASP A 100 6.01 20.50 3.06
N PHE A 101 6.57 20.91 1.93
CA PHE A 101 7.74 20.25 1.30
C PHE A 101 9.09 20.72 1.84
N GLY A 102 9.13 21.81 2.61
CA GLY A 102 10.37 22.42 3.10
C GLY A 102 10.46 22.53 4.61
N SER A 103 9.36 22.26 5.34
CA SER A 103 9.28 22.41 6.79
C SER A 103 8.35 21.38 7.40
N SER A 104 8.81 20.73 8.48
CA SER A 104 7.94 19.87 9.27
C SER A 104 6.90 20.66 10.07
N ASN A 105 7.06 21.98 10.26
CA ASN A 105 6.04 22.82 10.88
C ASN A 105 4.76 22.90 10.03
N TYR A 106 4.92 22.85 8.69
CA TYR A 106 3.80 22.91 7.75
C TYR A 106 3.35 21.54 7.23
N MET A 107 4.11 20.47 7.49
CA MET A 107 3.76 19.10 7.11
C MET A 107 2.40 18.68 7.70
N LYS A 108 1.52 18.17 6.86
CA LYS A 108 0.14 17.77 7.23
C LYS A 108 0.04 16.26 7.50
N PRO A 109 -1.04 15.79 8.13
CA PRO A 109 -1.36 14.37 8.17
C PRO A 109 -1.44 13.79 6.75
N TRP A 110 -0.98 12.55 6.56
CA TRP A 110 -0.98 11.90 5.25
C TRP A 110 -2.11 10.89 5.13
N TRP A 111 -2.73 10.84 3.95
CA TRP A 111 -3.82 9.92 3.66
C TRP A 111 -3.26 8.56 3.20
N PHE A 112 -3.37 7.56 4.07
CA PHE A 112 -2.92 6.20 3.81
C PHE A 112 -4.00 5.44 3.03
N GLN A 113 -3.63 4.96 1.84
CA GLN A 113 -4.45 4.14 0.94
C GLN A 113 -3.56 3.27 0.04
N GLY A 114 -4.15 2.38 -0.76
CA GLY A 114 -3.41 1.54 -1.71
C GLY A 114 -2.40 0.66 -0.98
N ILE A 115 -1.10 0.81 -1.29
CA ILE A 115 -0.03 0.05 -0.62
C ILE A 115 0.08 0.31 0.89
N TYR A 116 -0.48 1.41 1.39
CA TYR A 116 -0.54 1.70 2.83
C TYR A 116 -1.82 1.19 3.50
N SER A 117 -2.76 0.65 2.72
CA SER A 117 -4.06 0.20 3.23
C SER A 117 -3.90 -0.86 4.33
N LYS A 118 -4.85 -0.85 5.26
CA LYS A 118 -5.05 -1.93 6.26
C LYS A 118 -5.91 -3.06 5.70
N THR A 119 -6.55 -2.84 4.56
CA THR A 119 -7.46 -3.79 3.92
C THR A 119 -6.66 -4.81 3.11
N GLN A 120 -6.68 -6.07 3.53
CA GLN A 120 -5.91 -7.15 2.91
C GLN A 120 -6.24 -7.38 1.43
N SER A 121 -7.46 -7.11 0.97
CA SER A 121 -7.79 -7.23 -0.46
C SER A 121 -7.19 -6.11 -1.32
N VAL A 122 -6.89 -4.95 -0.74
CA VAL A 122 -6.31 -3.78 -1.41
C VAL A 122 -4.79 -3.81 -1.31
N ASN A 123 -4.28 -4.14 -0.12
CA ASN A 123 -2.89 -4.43 0.13
C ASN A 123 -2.72 -5.90 0.53
N PRO A 124 -2.72 -6.83 -0.45
CA PRO A 124 -2.51 -8.27 -0.20
C PRO A 124 -1.09 -8.56 0.32
N GLY A 125 -0.18 -7.61 0.12
CA GLY A 125 1.16 -7.58 0.68
C GLY A 125 1.22 -6.82 1.99
N ILE A 126 0.70 -7.44 3.06
CA ILE A 126 1.24 -7.31 4.42
C ILE A 126 0.72 -6.14 5.27
N SER A 127 0.42 -6.51 6.50
CA SER A 127 0.33 -5.72 7.73
C SER A 127 1.66 -5.04 8.13
N LEU A 128 2.33 -4.34 7.21
CA LEU A 128 3.66 -3.76 7.43
C LEU A 128 3.62 -2.60 8.41
N ILE A 129 4.75 -2.40 9.07
CA ILE A 129 5.10 -1.10 9.63
C ILE A 129 5.35 -0.14 8.46
N LYS A 130 4.63 0.98 8.43
CA LYS A 130 4.68 1.97 7.35
C LYS A 130 5.31 3.26 7.86
N LEU A 131 6.30 3.77 7.12
CA LEU A 131 7.02 5.02 7.33
C LEU A 131 6.95 5.91 6.09
#